data_AF-A0A960XIJ5-F1
#
_entry.id   AF-A0A960XIJ5-F1
#
_cell.length_a   1.000
_cell.length_b   1.000
_cell.length_c   1.000
_cell.angle_alpha   90.00
_cell.angle_beta   90.00
_cell.angle_gamma   90.00
#
_symmetry.space_group_name_H-M   'P 1'
#
loop_
_entity.id
_entity.type
_entity.pdbx_description
1 polymer ?
#
loop_
_entity_poly.entity_id
_entity_poly.type
_entity_poly.pdbx_seq_one_letter_code
_entity_poly.pdbx_strand_id
1 'polypeptide(L)'
;IPTAVLANPEGVYVGNSTEMLFFTDEDDDGVADSRRVLYSGFGTEDTHHIIHTLRQGPAGRVYFNQSIYTHSHVETPYGYRDLQAGGVWQFRPETLELEVYARGMWNSWGLQFDRWGQSFQSDGAGFEGLGYSFPGAAFVRAEGYDKYIRNLNPGQPKLCGLEIIDSPQFPDAWQGLLVTCDFRGNRINSFRLTDSNSGFISTQQKDLVTSTHGAFRPIDLQHGPDGALFIADWYNPIIQHGEVDFRDERRDHTHGRIWRVTAKDRPLLKRIDFPAASLSTLLDNLKADNSFYRDHAKRELKQRGAKAVLPALKDWVGGLDTADPRYENYLSEALWVTQALDQVDYPLLEKLLDSENFKIRALAVRVLEERPTRFASIYDRMAKMIVDRAPRVRNEAIQVLRKLNTEEAAKLVVRVLDYPLDENLDFSLWNAMRQLKEIWLPSAEKDPLFFGANLEYLLFSIRAVEDAEAVAPLEALWNEGGISAEYRPGAMELLAERGSSRMMAAVLEDLDLLGDAEDVVAVFRAL
;
A
#
# COMPACT_ATOMS: atom_id res chain seq x y z
N ILE A 1 -3.15 21.84 16.54
CA ILE A 1 -3.00 20.61 17.37
C ILE A 1 -2.35 19.58 16.45
N PRO A 2 -1.26 18.92 16.87
CA PRO A 2 -0.64 17.89 16.05
C PRO A 2 -1.63 16.73 15.84
N THR A 3 -1.76 16.27 14.61
CA THR A 3 -2.67 15.16 14.22
C THR A 3 -1.95 13.82 14.10
N ALA A 4 -0.62 13.83 14.07
CA ALA A 4 0.20 12.64 14.14
C ALA A 4 1.58 12.96 14.72
N VAL A 5 2.16 11.99 15.41
CA VAL A 5 3.53 12.05 15.96
C VAL A 5 4.20 10.70 15.72
N LEU A 6 5.44 10.72 15.22
CA LEU A 6 6.29 9.54 15.08
C LEU A 6 7.70 9.86 15.59
N ALA A 7 8.06 9.24 16.70
CA ALA A 7 9.40 9.33 17.27
C ALA A 7 10.30 8.21 16.70
N ASN A 8 11.47 8.62 16.20
CA ASN A 8 12.54 7.76 15.73
C ASN A 8 13.88 8.17 16.37
N PRO A 9 14.94 7.35 16.26
CA PRO A 9 16.25 7.68 16.83
C PRO A 9 16.83 9.02 16.35
N GLU A 10 16.52 9.43 15.11
CA GLU A 10 16.99 10.70 14.54
C GLU A 10 16.21 11.94 15.01
N GLY A 11 15.01 11.77 15.58
CA GLY A 11 14.13 12.86 15.97
C GLY A 11 12.64 12.52 15.83
N VAL A 12 11.79 13.56 15.89
CA VAL A 12 10.33 13.42 15.94
C VAL A 12 9.68 14.07 14.72
N TYR A 13 8.93 13.28 13.96
CA TYR A 13 8.07 13.76 12.87
C TYR A 13 6.69 14.10 13.40
N VAL A 14 6.15 15.26 13.01
CA VAL A 14 4.85 15.74 13.47
C VAL A 14 4.00 16.23 12.30
N GLY A 15 2.83 15.62 12.12
CA GLY A 15 1.80 16.14 11.23
C GLY A 15 1.11 17.35 11.88
N ASN A 16 1.22 18.52 11.27
CA ASN A 16 0.70 19.77 11.79
C ASN A 16 -0.09 20.52 10.70
N SER A 17 -1.35 20.11 10.49
CA SER A 17 -2.26 20.77 9.55
C SER A 17 -1.70 20.79 8.12
N THR A 18 -1.21 21.94 7.63
CA THR A 18 -0.64 22.12 6.29
C THR A 18 0.83 21.70 6.19
N GLU A 19 1.48 21.31 7.29
CA GLU A 19 2.92 21.10 7.37
C GLU A 19 3.30 19.74 7.96
N MET A 20 4.36 19.13 7.41
CA MET A 20 5.11 18.07 8.08
C MET A 20 6.31 18.70 8.79
N LEU A 21 6.35 18.61 10.12
CA LEU A 21 7.43 19.15 10.94
C LEU A 21 8.40 18.04 11.37
N PHE A 22 9.64 18.43 11.65
CA PHE A 22 10.66 17.60 12.24
C PHE A 22 11.31 18.33 13.42
N PHE A 23 11.41 17.65 14.55
CA PHE A 23 12.02 18.16 15.77
C PHE A 23 13.20 17.28 16.18
N THR A 24 14.21 17.90 16.77
CA THR A 24 15.32 17.19 17.44
C THR A 24 15.41 17.65 18.88
N ASP A 25 15.87 16.74 19.72
CA ASP A 25 16.20 16.94 21.13
C ASP A 25 17.62 16.37 21.26
N GLU A 26 18.61 17.27 21.25
CA GLU A 26 20.03 16.93 21.19
C GLU A 26 20.61 16.67 22.59
N ASP A 27 19.97 17.18 23.64
CA ASP A 27 20.41 17.01 25.04
C ASP A 27 19.56 16.02 25.86
N ASP A 28 18.50 15.46 25.25
CA ASP A 28 17.61 14.43 25.80
C ASP A 28 16.88 14.91 27.08
N ASP A 29 16.56 16.21 27.16
CA ASP A 29 15.81 16.81 28.27
C ASP A 29 14.28 16.72 28.11
N GLY A 30 13.82 16.23 26.95
CA GLY A 30 12.41 16.11 26.59
C GLY A 30 11.80 17.37 25.97
N VAL A 31 12.62 18.38 25.66
CA VAL A 31 12.27 19.63 25.00
C VAL A 31 12.98 19.69 23.64
N ALA A 32 12.25 20.12 22.60
CA ALA A 32 12.86 20.22 21.29
C ALA A 32 13.83 21.41 21.19
N ASP A 33 15.08 21.13 20.85
CA ASP A 33 16.12 22.13 20.54
C ASP A 33 15.93 22.76 19.16
N SER A 34 15.42 21.99 18.20
CA SER A 34 15.23 22.46 16.84
C SER A 34 13.86 22.08 16.28
N ARG A 35 13.37 22.93 15.37
CA ARG A 35 12.17 22.71 14.56
C ARG A 35 12.48 23.02 13.11
N ARG A 36 12.18 22.08 12.22
CA ARG A 36 12.28 22.23 10.77
C ARG A 36 10.94 21.88 10.11
N VAL A 37 10.51 22.69 9.15
CA VAL A 37 9.42 22.32 8.22
C VAL A 37 10.04 21.46 7.12
N LEU A 38 9.61 20.19 7.02
CA LEU A 38 10.06 19.28 5.96
C LEU A 38 9.28 19.50 4.68
N TYR A 39 7.96 19.60 4.80
CA TYR A 39 7.04 19.83 3.71
C TYR A 39 5.95 20.79 4.16
N SER A 40 5.45 21.56 3.20
CA SER A 40 4.25 22.40 3.33
C SER A 40 3.39 22.22 2.08
N GLY A 41 2.16 22.75 2.11
CA GLY A 41 1.24 22.65 0.97
C GLY A 41 0.25 21.48 1.08
N PHE A 42 0.12 20.86 2.24
CA PHE A 42 -0.98 19.93 2.49
C PHE A 42 -2.30 20.69 2.68
N GLY A 43 -3.40 20.11 2.19
CA GLY A 43 -4.74 20.69 2.27
C GLY A 43 -5.28 20.82 3.70
N THR A 44 -6.23 21.73 3.89
CA THR A 44 -6.88 22.06 5.19
C THR A 44 -8.36 22.39 5.09
N GLU A 45 -9.00 22.04 3.98
CA GLU A 45 -10.39 22.35 3.68
C GLU A 45 -11.35 21.69 4.68
N ASP A 46 -10.97 20.55 5.25
CA ASP A 46 -11.62 19.94 6.40
C ASP A 46 -10.58 19.53 7.46
N THR A 47 -10.72 20.10 8.66
CA THR A 47 -9.79 19.89 9.78
C THR A 47 -9.73 18.44 10.29
N HIS A 48 -10.70 17.58 9.96
CA HIS A 48 -10.68 16.16 10.32
C HIS A 48 -9.99 15.29 9.27
N HIS A 49 -9.64 15.85 8.11
CA HIS A 49 -9.14 15.10 6.95
C HIS A 49 -7.67 15.40 6.61
N ILE A 50 -7.06 16.37 7.31
CA ILE A 50 -5.65 16.79 7.16
C ILE A 50 -4.67 15.65 7.36
N ILE A 51 -3.37 15.88 7.14
CA ILE A 51 -2.37 14.82 7.30
C ILE A 51 -2.37 14.21 8.71
N HIS A 52 -2.29 12.88 8.82
CA HIS A 52 -2.38 12.15 10.09
C HIS A 52 -1.77 10.73 9.97
N THR A 53 -1.87 9.91 11.02
CA THR A 53 -1.44 8.48 11.04
C THR A 53 -0.02 8.24 10.54
N LEU A 54 0.97 8.87 11.18
CA LEU A 54 2.37 8.57 10.89
C LEU A 54 2.72 7.15 11.35
N ARG A 55 3.25 6.34 10.42
CA ARG A 55 3.70 4.96 10.64
C ARG A 55 4.99 4.72 9.89
N GLN A 56 5.90 3.94 10.47
CA GLN A 56 7.08 3.49 9.75
C GLN A 56 6.83 2.11 9.16
N GLY A 57 7.12 1.93 7.87
CA GLY A 57 7.02 0.63 7.21
C GLY A 57 8.28 -0.23 7.40
N PRO A 58 8.27 -1.48 6.91
CA PRO A 58 9.32 -2.47 7.18
C PRO A 58 10.74 -2.05 6.80
N ALA A 59 10.87 -1.23 5.74
CA ALA A 59 12.14 -0.73 5.20
C ALA A 59 12.50 0.68 5.68
N GLY A 60 11.93 1.15 6.79
CA GLY A 60 12.30 2.43 7.40
C GLY A 60 11.79 3.69 6.68
N ARG A 61 10.94 3.53 5.65
CA ARG A 61 10.14 4.62 5.05
C ARG A 61 9.00 5.01 5.99
N VAL A 62 8.66 6.28 6.02
CA VAL A 62 7.53 6.82 6.79
C VAL A 62 6.31 6.94 5.88
N TYR A 63 5.15 6.56 6.38
CA TYR A 63 3.88 6.65 5.69
C TYR A 63 2.91 7.47 6.53
N PHE A 64 2.06 8.23 5.87
CA PHE A 64 1.03 9.02 6.54
C PHE A 64 -0.18 9.21 5.63
N ASN A 65 -1.32 9.41 6.25
CA ASN A 65 -2.60 9.53 5.57
C ASN A 65 -3.00 10.99 5.37
N GLN A 66 -3.81 11.23 4.36
CA GLN A 66 -4.75 12.35 4.29
C GLN A 66 -6.10 11.80 3.81
N SER A 67 -7.17 12.58 3.86
CA SER A 67 -8.53 12.09 3.61
C SER A 67 -9.30 12.92 2.57
N ILE A 68 -10.50 12.45 2.17
CA ILE A 68 -11.19 12.84 0.92
C ILE A 68 -11.32 14.34 0.65
N TYR A 69 -11.51 15.19 1.65
CA TYR A 69 -11.81 16.61 1.43
C TYR A 69 -10.57 17.50 1.26
N THR A 70 -9.36 16.96 1.40
CA THR A 70 -8.13 17.76 1.32
C THR A 70 -7.44 17.61 -0.03
N HIS A 71 -7.07 18.73 -0.62
CA HIS A 71 -6.25 18.78 -1.84
C HIS A 71 -4.85 19.27 -1.46
N SER A 72 -3.85 18.42 -1.70
CA SER A 72 -2.48 18.68 -1.29
C SER A 72 -1.60 18.87 -2.52
N HIS A 73 -0.79 19.92 -2.48
CA HIS A 73 0.09 20.39 -3.54
C HIS A 73 1.47 20.66 -2.92
N VAL A 74 2.37 19.68 -3.00
CA VAL A 74 3.63 19.69 -2.25
C VAL A 74 4.81 19.78 -3.20
N GLU A 75 5.64 20.80 -3.02
CA GLU A 75 6.94 20.88 -3.68
C GLU A 75 7.97 20.04 -2.91
N THR A 76 8.71 19.21 -3.64
CA THR A 76 9.77 18.36 -3.07
C THR A 76 11.08 18.59 -3.83
N PRO A 77 12.24 18.18 -3.26
CA PRO A 77 13.49 18.16 -4.01
C PRO A 77 13.46 17.32 -5.31
N TYR A 78 12.46 16.44 -5.46
CA TYR A 78 12.23 15.57 -6.63
C TYR A 78 11.05 16.04 -7.50
N GLY A 79 10.66 17.31 -7.34
CA GLY A 79 9.59 17.94 -8.08
C GLY A 79 8.25 17.93 -7.35
N TYR A 80 7.25 18.43 -8.04
CA TYR A 80 5.90 18.59 -7.52
C TYR A 80 5.19 17.25 -7.31
N ARG A 81 4.43 17.14 -6.22
CA ARG A 81 3.60 15.98 -5.91
C ARG A 81 2.22 16.43 -5.45
N ASP A 82 1.21 15.68 -5.86
CA ASP A 82 -0.17 16.04 -5.59
C ASP A 82 -1.04 14.83 -5.21
N LEU A 83 -1.99 15.14 -4.33
CA LEU A 83 -3.01 14.19 -3.91
C LEU A 83 -4.30 14.97 -3.67
N GLN A 84 -5.26 14.78 -4.56
CA GLN A 84 -6.51 15.55 -4.64
C GLN A 84 -7.64 14.98 -3.78
N ALA A 85 -7.40 13.90 -3.04
CA ALA A 85 -8.40 13.26 -2.18
C ALA A 85 -7.70 12.47 -1.06
N GLY A 86 -8.40 11.51 -0.45
CA GLY A 86 -7.80 10.66 0.56
C GLY A 86 -6.75 9.73 -0.02
N GLY A 87 -5.78 9.33 0.79
CA GLY A 87 -4.70 8.46 0.34
C GLY A 87 -3.58 8.34 1.36
N VAL A 88 -2.52 7.67 0.93
CA VAL A 88 -1.32 7.39 1.71
C VAL A 88 -0.14 8.03 0.99
N TRP A 89 0.57 8.89 1.71
CA TRP A 89 1.89 9.38 1.35
C TRP A 89 2.96 8.38 1.80
N GLN A 90 4.05 8.28 1.04
CA GLN A 90 5.26 7.53 1.39
C GLN A 90 6.46 8.46 1.29
N PHE A 91 7.18 8.59 2.40
CA PHE A 91 8.28 9.52 2.60
C PHE A 91 9.55 8.76 2.98
N ARG A 92 10.66 9.08 2.29
CA ARG A 92 12.00 8.62 2.63
C ARG A 92 12.78 9.76 3.33
N PRO A 93 13.04 9.65 4.64
CA PRO A 93 13.68 10.73 5.40
C PRO A 93 15.07 11.13 4.92
N GLU A 94 15.88 10.15 4.52
CA GLU A 94 17.29 10.37 4.14
C GLU A 94 17.44 11.26 2.90
N THR A 95 16.47 11.16 1.99
CA THR A 95 16.54 11.81 0.67
C THR A 95 15.54 12.94 0.52
N LEU A 96 14.52 13.01 1.39
CA LEU A 96 13.35 13.87 1.21
C LEU A 96 12.50 13.52 -0.02
N GLU A 97 12.54 12.27 -0.46
CA GLU A 97 11.63 11.75 -1.48
C GLU A 97 10.25 11.54 -0.86
N LEU A 98 9.24 12.19 -1.42
CA LEU A 98 7.84 12.04 -1.04
C LEU A 98 7.07 11.59 -2.28
N GLU A 99 6.29 10.52 -2.14
CA GLU A 99 5.48 9.94 -3.21
C GLU A 99 4.09 9.60 -2.70
N VAL A 100 3.14 9.45 -3.63
CA VAL A 100 1.82 8.91 -3.31
C VAL A 100 1.86 7.39 -3.41
N TYR A 101 1.62 6.71 -2.29
CA TYR A 101 1.61 5.25 -2.21
C TYR A 101 0.28 4.65 -2.64
N ALA A 102 -0.83 5.19 -2.15
CA ALA A 102 -2.19 4.74 -2.48
C ALA A 102 -3.16 5.94 -2.49
N ARG A 103 -4.26 5.83 -3.25
CA ARG A 103 -5.25 6.91 -3.46
C ARG A 103 -6.67 6.44 -3.16
N GLY A 104 -7.56 7.35 -2.80
CA GLY A 104 -9.01 7.17 -2.85
C GLY A 104 -9.72 6.65 -1.61
N MET A 105 -9.10 6.67 -0.43
CA MET A 105 -9.81 6.39 0.83
C MET A 105 -10.73 7.55 1.24
N TRP A 106 -11.78 7.28 2.02
CA TRP A 106 -12.67 8.34 2.49
C TRP A 106 -12.09 9.10 3.67
N ASN A 107 -11.86 8.40 4.79
CA ASN A 107 -11.32 8.99 6.01
C ASN A 107 -10.42 8.00 6.77
N SER A 108 -9.24 7.70 6.22
CA SER A 108 -8.42 6.57 6.67
C SER A 108 -7.50 6.86 7.85
N TRP A 109 -8.03 6.71 9.07
CA TRP A 109 -7.32 6.93 10.34
C TRP A 109 -6.48 5.75 10.84
N GLY A 110 -6.09 4.82 9.97
CA GLY A 110 -5.29 3.67 10.35
C GLY A 110 -4.50 3.15 9.18
N LEU A 111 -3.24 2.78 9.44
CA LEU A 111 -2.32 2.14 8.51
C LEU A 111 -1.44 1.18 9.31
N GLN A 112 -1.30 -0.06 8.85
CA GLN A 112 -0.37 -1.01 9.46
C GLN A 112 0.17 -2.03 8.44
N PHE A 113 1.38 -2.51 8.70
CA PHE A 113 2.06 -3.49 7.86
C PHE A 113 2.13 -4.85 8.57
N ASP A 114 1.82 -5.93 7.86
CA ASP A 114 2.04 -7.27 8.39
C ASP A 114 3.53 -7.67 8.31
N ARG A 115 3.85 -8.86 8.83
CA ARG A 115 5.21 -9.40 8.82
C ARG A 115 5.79 -9.69 7.43
N TRP A 116 4.97 -9.62 6.38
CA TRP A 116 5.36 -9.79 4.98
C TRP A 116 5.37 -8.44 4.23
N GLY A 117 5.20 -7.33 4.98
CA GLY A 117 5.15 -5.96 4.49
C GLY A 117 3.88 -5.59 3.73
N GLN A 118 2.84 -6.42 3.76
CA GLN A 118 1.53 -6.10 3.18
C GLN A 118 0.90 -4.99 4.01
N SER A 119 0.30 -3.99 3.37
CA SER A 119 -0.24 -2.83 4.08
C SER A 119 -1.76 -2.85 4.12
N PHE A 120 -2.31 -2.45 5.27
CA PHE A 120 -3.74 -2.41 5.51
C PHE A 120 -4.13 -1.05 6.07
N GLN A 121 -5.31 -0.59 5.71
CA GLN A 121 -5.87 0.67 6.18
C GLN A 121 -7.23 0.46 6.85
N SER A 122 -7.61 1.31 7.80
CA SER A 122 -8.99 1.40 8.31
C SER A 122 -9.67 2.65 7.75
N ASP A 123 -10.98 2.60 7.49
CA ASP A 123 -11.74 3.77 7.01
C ASP A 123 -12.86 4.21 7.99
N GLY A 124 -12.81 5.48 8.40
CA GLY A 124 -13.73 6.10 9.35
C GLY A 124 -14.98 6.72 8.73
N ALA A 125 -15.04 6.84 7.41
CA ALA A 125 -16.20 7.42 6.69
C ALA A 125 -16.71 6.54 5.55
N GLY A 126 -15.87 5.66 5.01
CA GLY A 126 -16.26 4.62 4.07
C GLY A 126 -17.18 3.57 4.71
N PHE A 127 -17.81 2.76 3.86
CA PHE A 127 -18.75 1.71 4.26
C PHE A 127 -18.18 0.30 4.11
N GLU A 128 -16.92 0.17 3.72
CA GLU A 128 -16.29 -1.10 3.36
C GLU A 128 -15.13 -1.50 4.30
N GLY A 129 -15.00 -0.82 5.45
CA GLY A 129 -14.10 -1.20 6.54
C GLY A 129 -12.60 -1.17 6.20
N LEU A 130 -11.93 -2.31 6.34
CA LEU A 130 -10.48 -2.40 6.15
C LEU A 130 -10.11 -2.43 4.66
N GLY A 131 -9.08 -1.70 4.23
CA GLY A 131 -8.54 -1.76 2.88
C GLY A 131 -7.21 -2.51 2.82
N TYR A 132 -6.98 -3.28 1.76
CA TYR A 132 -5.66 -3.81 1.42
C TYR A 132 -4.98 -2.86 0.43
N SER A 133 -3.85 -2.28 0.82
CA SER A 133 -3.13 -1.29 0.01
C SER A 133 -1.78 -1.83 -0.45
N PHE A 134 -1.41 -1.42 -1.65
CA PHE A 134 -0.13 -1.70 -2.30
C PHE A 134 0.25 -0.47 -3.15
N PRO A 135 1.51 -0.34 -3.61
CA PRO A 135 1.92 0.81 -4.41
C PRO A 135 1.00 1.01 -5.62
N GLY A 136 0.48 2.22 -5.81
CA GLY A 136 -0.41 2.56 -6.92
C GLY A 136 -1.86 2.10 -6.77
N ALA A 137 -2.25 1.49 -5.64
CA ALA A 137 -3.64 1.16 -5.35
C ALA A 137 -4.54 2.41 -5.36
N ALA A 138 -5.74 2.28 -5.92
CA ALA A 138 -6.74 3.34 -5.93
C ALA A 138 -8.12 2.80 -5.51
N PHE A 139 -8.74 3.46 -4.54
CA PHE A 139 -10.07 3.14 -4.02
C PHE A 139 -11.11 4.14 -4.56
N VAL A 140 -12.39 3.93 -4.21
CA VAL A 140 -13.57 4.60 -4.78
C VAL A 140 -13.54 6.14 -4.81
N ARG A 141 -12.70 6.80 -3.98
CA ARG A 141 -12.56 8.26 -3.96
C ARG A 141 -11.31 8.78 -4.64
N ALA A 142 -10.62 7.93 -5.42
CA ALA A 142 -9.45 8.36 -6.17
C ALA A 142 -9.91 9.27 -7.31
N GLU A 143 -9.44 10.51 -7.30
CA GLU A 143 -9.79 11.47 -8.33
C GLU A 143 -9.01 11.21 -9.63
N GLY A 144 -9.72 11.27 -10.77
CA GLY A 144 -9.17 10.95 -12.09
C GLY A 144 -8.95 9.45 -12.32
N TYR A 145 -9.73 8.60 -11.65
CA TYR A 145 -9.72 7.15 -11.76
C TYR A 145 -11.13 6.62 -12.03
N ASP A 146 -11.31 5.97 -13.18
CA ASP A 146 -12.60 5.38 -13.60
C ASP A 146 -12.75 3.93 -13.11
N LYS A 147 -11.62 3.34 -12.69
CA LYS A 147 -11.54 2.03 -12.08
C LYS A 147 -10.87 2.13 -10.71
N TYR A 148 -11.36 1.33 -9.77
CA TYR A 148 -10.87 1.26 -8.40
C TYR A 148 -11.08 -0.13 -7.81
N ILE A 149 -10.35 -0.44 -6.74
CA ILE A 149 -10.53 -1.68 -5.96
C ILE A 149 -11.43 -1.43 -4.74
N ARG A 150 -12.13 -2.47 -4.28
CA ARG A 150 -13.00 -2.39 -3.10
C ARG A 150 -12.22 -2.71 -1.82
N ASN A 151 -12.73 -2.19 -0.70
CA ASN A 151 -12.22 -2.58 0.62
C ASN A 151 -12.84 -3.93 1.06
N LEU A 152 -12.28 -4.50 2.12
CA LEU A 152 -12.41 -5.91 2.48
C LEU A 152 -13.67 -6.24 3.30
N ASN A 153 -14.38 -5.24 3.83
CA ASN A 153 -15.47 -5.44 4.79
C ASN A 153 -16.71 -4.57 4.49
N PRO A 154 -17.49 -4.88 3.43
CA PRO A 154 -18.75 -4.19 3.13
C PRO A 154 -19.72 -4.15 4.33
N GLY A 155 -20.32 -2.98 4.57
CA GLY A 155 -21.23 -2.74 5.68
C GLY A 155 -20.57 -2.37 7.02
N GLN A 156 -19.25 -2.14 7.05
CA GLN A 156 -18.50 -1.81 8.27
C GLN A 156 -17.94 -0.38 8.22
N PRO A 157 -18.71 0.63 8.65
CA PRO A 157 -18.22 1.99 8.73
C PRO A 157 -17.54 2.30 10.07
N LYS A 158 -16.93 3.49 10.17
CA LYS A 158 -16.50 4.14 11.44
C LYS A 158 -15.32 3.47 12.15
N LEU A 159 -14.37 2.94 11.38
CA LEU A 159 -13.12 2.39 11.91
C LEU A 159 -12.04 3.47 11.98
N CYS A 160 -11.26 3.49 13.05
CA CYS A 160 -10.10 4.39 13.21
C CYS A 160 -9.01 3.71 14.04
N GLY A 161 -7.76 4.08 13.81
CA GLY A 161 -6.61 3.33 14.29
C GLY A 161 -6.54 1.93 13.65
N LEU A 162 -5.34 1.39 13.58
CA LEU A 162 -5.15 0.01 13.11
C LEU A 162 -3.85 -0.54 13.69
N GLU A 163 -3.94 -1.73 14.26
CA GLU A 163 -2.79 -2.51 14.72
C GLU A 163 -2.99 -3.98 14.37
N ILE A 164 -1.90 -4.72 14.25
CA ILE A 164 -1.88 -6.17 14.08
C ILE A 164 -1.33 -6.77 15.36
N ILE A 165 -2.06 -7.69 15.99
CA ILE A 165 -1.57 -8.38 17.18
C ILE A 165 -0.37 -9.27 16.79
N ASP A 166 0.84 -8.86 17.20
CA ASP A 166 2.09 -9.59 17.03
C ASP A 166 2.94 -9.39 18.28
N SER A 167 2.59 -10.12 19.34
CA SER A 167 3.25 -10.02 20.64
C SER A 167 2.94 -11.24 21.50
N PRO A 168 3.93 -11.88 22.14
CA PRO A 168 3.72 -13.04 23.00
C PRO A 168 2.91 -12.72 24.26
N GLN A 169 2.67 -11.42 24.54
CA GLN A 169 1.75 -10.99 25.60
C GLN A 169 0.29 -11.38 25.32
N PHE A 170 -0.07 -11.74 24.09
CA PHE A 170 -1.42 -12.14 23.70
C PHE A 170 -1.52 -13.61 23.29
N PRO A 171 -2.68 -14.27 23.49
CA PRO A 171 -2.89 -15.66 23.12
C PRO A 171 -2.56 -15.95 21.64
N ASP A 172 -2.15 -17.17 21.34
CA ASP A 172 -1.76 -17.60 20.00
C ASP A 172 -2.92 -17.42 19.00
N ALA A 173 -4.15 -17.64 19.46
CA ALA A 173 -5.36 -17.42 18.68
C ALA A 173 -5.55 -15.95 18.25
N TRP A 174 -4.90 -14.99 18.91
CA TRP A 174 -5.00 -13.57 18.58
C TRP A 174 -3.88 -13.10 17.64
N GLN A 175 -2.79 -13.87 17.49
CA GLN A 175 -1.69 -13.48 16.63
C GLN A 175 -2.16 -13.32 15.17
N GLY A 176 -1.78 -12.20 14.56
CA GLY A 176 -2.17 -11.80 13.22
C GLY A 176 -3.59 -11.22 13.11
N LEU A 177 -4.33 -11.04 14.20
CA LEU A 177 -5.60 -10.31 14.15
C LEU A 177 -5.35 -8.83 13.89
N LEU A 178 -6.07 -8.27 12.93
CA LEU A 178 -6.17 -6.82 12.75
C LEU A 178 -7.19 -6.31 13.76
N VAL A 179 -6.82 -5.29 14.52
CA VAL A 179 -7.65 -4.66 15.53
C VAL A 179 -7.76 -3.17 15.24
N THR A 180 -8.98 -2.64 15.38
CA THR A 180 -9.30 -1.25 15.02
C THR A 180 -10.44 -0.73 15.90
N CYS A 181 -10.43 0.56 16.16
CA CYS A 181 -11.39 1.21 17.05
C CYS A 181 -12.69 1.53 16.29
N ASP A 182 -13.82 1.11 16.86
CA ASP A 182 -15.15 1.64 16.51
C ASP A 182 -15.54 2.63 17.61
N PHE A 183 -15.11 3.87 17.39
CA PHE A 183 -15.33 4.97 18.33
C PHE A 183 -16.82 5.25 18.53
N ARG A 184 -17.68 4.97 17.54
CA ARG A 184 -19.14 5.15 17.65
C ARG A 184 -19.77 4.05 18.50
N GLY A 185 -19.33 2.81 18.31
CA GLY A 185 -19.82 1.60 18.97
C GLY A 185 -19.19 1.30 20.34
N ASN A 186 -18.34 2.19 20.87
CA ASN A 186 -17.68 2.03 22.17
C ASN A 186 -16.93 0.68 22.28
N ARG A 187 -16.23 0.29 21.21
CA ARG A 187 -15.60 -1.03 21.11
C ARG A 187 -14.34 -1.03 20.24
N ILE A 188 -13.61 -2.14 20.30
CA ILE A 188 -12.49 -2.44 19.42
C ILE A 188 -12.84 -3.70 18.66
N ASN A 189 -13.02 -3.57 17.34
CA ASN A 189 -13.28 -4.72 16.47
C ASN A 189 -11.99 -5.49 16.21
N SER A 190 -12.13 -6.77 15.89
CA SER A 190 -11.01 -7.59 15.42
C SER A 190 -11.38 -8.35 14.16
N PHE A 191 -10.40 -8.56 13.29
CA PHE A 191 -10.57 -9.17 11.97
C PHE A 191 -9.44 -10.17 11.72
N ARG A 192 -9.78 -11.29 11.08
CA ARG A 192 -8.81 -12.28 10.61
C ARG A 192 -8.70 -12.20 9.10
N LEU A 193 -7.47 -12.06 8.62
CA LEU A 193 -7.17 -12.12 7.20
C LEU A 193 -6.87 -13.56 6.78
N THR A 194 -7.34 -13.92 5.59
CA THR A 194 -6.94 -15.13 4.87
C THR A 194 -6.48 -14.73 3.48
N ASP A 195 -5.37 -15.31 3.01
CA ASP A 195 -4.89 -15.06 1.65
C ASP A 195 -5.96 -15.46 0.62
N SER A 196 -6.22 -14.59 -0.37
CA SER A 196 -7.15 -14.87 -1.45
C SER A 196 -6.62 -14.25 -2.74
N ASN A 197 -6.16 -15.11 -3.66
CA ASN A 197 -5.50 -14.71 -4.90
C ASN A 197 -4.39 -13.66 -4.65
N SER A 198 -4.50 -12.47 -5.23
CA SER A 198 -3.52 -11.38 -5.05
C SER A 198 -3.73 -10.58 -3.78
N GLY A 199 -4.92 -10.67 -3.18
CA GLY A 199 -5.33 -9.91 -2.00
C GLY A 199 -5.68 -10.81 -0.82
N PHE A 200 -6.77 -10.45 -0.13
CA PHE A 200 -7.19 -11.04 1.14
C PHE A 200 -8.71 -11.09 1.27
N ILE A 201 -9.19 -12.03 2.06
CA ILE A 201 -10.53 -12.00 2.65
C ILE A 201 -10.39 -11.60 4.11
N SER A 202 -11.20 -10.65 4.56
CA SER A 202 -11.26 -10.21 5.96
C SER A 202 -12.54 -10.70 6.61
N THR A 203 -12.43 -11.49 7.68
CA THR A 203 -13.57 -11.99 8.45
C THR A 203 -13.57 -11.38 9.85
N GLN A 204 -14.64 -10.65 10.21
CA GLN A 204 -14.80 -10.11 11.55
C GLN A 204 -14.82 -11.24 12.60
N GLN A 205 -14.09 -11.03 13.67
CA GLN A 205 -14.03 -11.92 14.83
C GLN A 205 -14.74 -11.26 16.01
N LYS A 206 -14.69 -11.89 17.19
CA LYS A 206 -15.23 -11.29 18.41
C LYS A 206 -14.52 -9.97 18.72
N ASP A 207 -15.30 -8.97 19.12
CA ASP A 207 -14.75 -7.68 19.57
C ASP A 207 -13.75 -7.89 20.72
N LEU A 208 -12.61 -7.21 20.63
CA LEU A 208 -11.49 -7.33 21.57
C LEU A 208 -11.85 -6.70 22.93
N VAL A 209 -12.44 -5.51 22.87
CA VAL A 209 -12.87 -4.71 24.02
C VAL A 209 -14.22 -4.10 23.68
N THR A 210 -15.16 -4.13 24.63
CA THR A 210 -16.45 -3.46 24.52
C THR A 210 -16.75 -2.74 25.83
N SER A 211 -17.35 -1.56 25.77
CA SER A 211 -17.74 -0.80 26.96
C SER A 211 -19.20 -0.38 26.87
N THR A 212 -19.91 -0.48 27.99
CA THR A 212 -21.26 0.11 28.14
C THR A 212 -21.19 1.59 28.53
N HIS A 213 -20.00 2.12 28.84
CA HIS A 213 -19.82 3.51 29.18
C HIS A 213 -19.79 4.35 27.89
N GLY A 214 -20.85 5.13 27.65
CA GLY A 214 -21.04 5.88 26.39
C GLY A 214 -19.94 6.89 26.04
N ALA A 215 -19.09 7.27 27.00
CA ALA A 215 -17.91 8.11 26.77
C ALA A 215 -16.63 7.33 26.41
N PHE A 216 -16.63 5.99 26.36
CA PHE A 216 -15.46 5.23 25.87
C PHE A 216 -15.36 5.36 24.35
N ARG A 217 -14.45 6.20 23.87
CA ARG A 217 -14.25 6.56 22.46
C ARG A 217 -12.81 6.22 22.06
N PRO A 218 -12.48 4.93 21.87
CA PRO A 218 -11.15 4.55 21.43
C PRO A 218 -10.90 5.12 20.03
N ILE A 219 -9.72 5.68 19.78
CA ILE A 219 -9.38 6.37 18.52
C ILE A 219 -8.04 5.95 17.91
N ASP A 220 -7.11 5.39 18.69
CA ASP A 220 -5.88 4.77 18.19
C ASP A 220 -5.45 3.62 19.10
N LEU A 221 -4.65 2.70 18.55
CA LEU A 221 -4.06 1.60 19.28
C LEU A 221 -2.69 1.21 18.71
N GLN A 222 -1.75 0.85 19.58
CA GLN A 222 -0.40 0.42 19.19
C GLN A 222 0.19 -0.54 20.23
N HIS A 223 1.07 -1.44 19.80
CA HIS A 223 1.91 -2.21 20.75
C HIS A 223 2.90 -1.31 21.48
N GLY A 224 3.07 -1.54 22.77
CA GLY A 224 4.06 -0.86 23.58
C GLY A 224 5.34 -1.69 23.82
N PRO A 225 6.35 -1.08 24.46
CA PRO A 225 7.67 -1.71 24.69
C PRO A 225 7.65 -2.91 25.64
N ASP A 226 6.54 -3.14 26.32
CA ASP A 226 6.31 -4.28 27.21
C ASP A 226 5.35 -5.33 26.61
N GLY A 227 5.09 -5.22 25.30
CA GLY A 227 4.27 -6.14 24.50
C GLY A 227 2.76 -6.00 24.73
N ALA A 228 2.32 -5.13 25.64
CA ALA A 228 0.92 -4.80 25.83
C ALA A 228 0.37 -3.98 24.67
N LEU A 229 -0.95 -4.01 24.48
CA LEU A 229 -1.64 -3.13 23.55
C LEU A 229 -2.09 -1.88 24.28
N PHE A 230 -1.69 -0.71 23.80
CA PHE A 230 -2.11 0.57 24.33
C PHE A 230 -3.25 1.12 23.48
N ILE A 231 -4.25 1.71 24.12
CA ILE A 231 -5.42 2.32 23.46
C ILE A 231 -5.52 3.78 23.89
N ALA A 232 -5.53 4.68 22.92
CA ALA A 232 -5.89 6.07 23.12
C ALA A 232 -7.41 6.22 23.04
N ASP A 233 -8.01 6.74 24.10
CA ASP A 233 -9.45 6.95 24.23
C ASP A 233 -9.74 8.42 24.47
N TRP A 234 -10.46 9.02 23.52
CA TRP A 234 -10.79 10.44 23.51
C TRP A 234 -11.68 10.85 24.69
N TYR A 235 -12.38 9.90 25.32
CA TYR A 235 -13.26 10.15 26.47
C TYR A 235 -14.30 11.27 26.26
N ASN A 236 -15.21 11.10 25.31
CA ASN A 236 -16.26 12.10 25.08
C ASN A 236 -17.64 11.46 24.85
N PRO A 237 -18.68 11.83 25.62
CA PRO A 237 -20.03 11.33 25.37
C PRO A 237 -20.60 11.84 24.04
N ILE A 238 -20.13 12.98 23.52
CA ILE A 238 -20.64 13.61 22.30
C ILE A 238 -19.52 13.73 21.26
N ILE A 239 -19.68 13.07 20.11
CA ILE A 239 -18.68 12.95 19.02
C ILE A 239 -19.19 13.51 17.68
N GLN A 240 -20.19 14.39 17.74
CA GLN A 240 -21.01 14.85 16.62
C GLN A 240 -20.56 16.20 16.04
N HIS A 241 -20.87 16.43 14.76
CA HIS A 241 -20.43 17.57 13.93
C HIS A 241 -21.36 18.81 14.02
N GLY A 242 -22.27 18.83 15.00
CA GLY A 242 -23.13 19.98 15.28
C GLY A 242 -24.57 19.60 15.64
N GLU A 243 -24.93 18.32 15.60
CA GLU A 243 -26.25 17.83 16.01
C GLU A 243 -26.54 18.07 17.50
N VAL A 244 -25.47 18.19 18.29
CA VAL A 244 -25.49 18.69 19.66
C VAL A 244 -24.62 19.94 19.72
N ASP A 245 -25.12 20.98 20.38
CA ASP A 245 -24.46 22.28 20.50
C ASP A 245 -22.97 22.12 20.89
N PHE A 246 -22.11 22.92 20.26
CA PHE A 246 -20.68 22.89 20.52
C PHE A 246 -20.30 23.31 21.94
N ARG A 247 -21.21 23.99 22.66
CA ARG A 247 -21.07 24.42 24.06
C ARG A 247 -21.82 23.53 25.06
N ASP A 248 -22.38 22.39 24.63
CA ASP A 248 -23.04 21.46 25.54
C ASP A 248 -22.06 21.01 26.63
N GLU A 249 -22.42 21.24 27.90
CA GLU A 249 -21.58 21.02 29.08
C GLU A 249 -21.11 19.56 29.24
N ARG A 250 -21.77 18.61 28.57
CA ARG A 250 -21.36 17.19 28.58
C ARG A 250 -20.13 16.93 27.72
N ARG A 251 -19.77 17.84 26.80
CA ARG A 251 -18.54 17.70 26.01
C ARG A 251 -17.34 17.84 26.93
N ASP A 252 -16.56 16.76 27.06
CA ASP A 252 -15.32 16.81 27.83
C ASP A 252 -14.23 17.46 26.97
N HIS A 253 -13.60 18.49 27.53
CA HIS A 253 -12.53 19.27 26.86
C HIS A 253 -11.17 19.10 27.55
N THR A 254 -11.10 18.32 28.62
CA THR A 254 -9.95 18.29 29.53
C THR A 254 -9.41 16.90 29.79
N HIS A 255 -10.17 15.85 29.52
CA HIS A 255 -9.78 14.47 29.80
C HIS A 255 -9.62 13.64 28.54
N GLY A 256 -8.70 12.69 28.62
CA GLY A 256 -8.54 11.54 27.74
C GLY A 256 -8.03 10.37 28.57
N ARG A 257 -8.04 9.15 28.02
CA ARG A 257 -7.59 7.95 28.73
C ARG A 257 -6.60 7.17 27.87
N ILE A 258 -5.56 6.65 28.50
CA ILE A 258 -4.68 5.64 27.91
C ILE A 258 -4.95 4.33 28.65
N TRP A 259 -5.41 3.32 27.92
CA TRP A 259 -5.58 1.98 28.45
C TRP A 259 -4.38 1.13 28.07
N ARG A 260 -3.92 0.29 28.99
CA ARG A 260 -2.91 -0.73 28.74
C ARG A 260 -3.53 -2.10 28.90
N VAL A 261 -3.62 -2.86 27.81
CA VAL A 261 -4.29 -4.16 27.76
C VAL A 261 -3.26 -5.28 27.74
N THR A 262 -3.42 -6.21 28.67
CA THR A 262 -2.55 -7.38 28.85
C THR A 262 -3.38 -8.65 28.95
N ALA A 263 -2.83 -9.78 28.49
CA ALA A 263 -3.40 -11.06 28.86
C ALA A 263 -3.15 -11.32 30.36
N LYS A 264 -4.14 -11.91 31.02
CA LYS A 264 -3.96 -12.42 32.38
C LYS A 264 -2.93 -13.54 32.37
N ASP A 265 -2.17 -13.64 33.46
CA ASP A 265 -1.22 -14.73 33.71
C ASP A 265 -0.10 -14.86 32.66
N ARG A 266 0.16 -13.81 31.87
CA ARG A 266 1.31 -13.71 30.96
C ARG A 266 2.26 -12.60 31.41
N PRO A 267 3.57 -12.90 31.55
CA PRO A 267 4.55 -11.90 31.97
C PRO A 267 4.77 -10.87 30.86
N LEU A 268 4.88 -9.63 31.28
CA LEU A 268 5.26 -8.52 30.40
C LEU A 268 6.63 -8.77 29.77
N LEU A 269 6.79 -8.29 28.55
CA LEU A 269 8.07 -8.32 27.86
C LEU A 269 9.05 -7.34 28.52
N LYS A 270 10.34 -7.67 28.49
CA LYS A 270 11.40 -6.83 29.07
C LYS A 270 11.62 -5.60 28.19
N ARG A 271 11.65 -4.41 28.77
CA ARG A 271 12.00 -3.21 27.98
C ARG A 271 13.46 -3.28 27.53
N ILE A 272 13.71 -2.93 26.27
CA ILE A 272 15.05 -2.84 25.68
C ILE A 272 15.37 -1.36 25.51
N ASP A 273 16.53 -0.96 26.02
CA ASP A 273 17.15 0.31 25.68
C ASP A 273 17.88 0.12 24.34
N PHE A 274 17.21 0.47 23.24
CA PHE A 274 17.73 0.28 21.89
C PHE A 274 18.99 1.11 21.63
N PRO A 275 19.04 2.42 21.99
CA PRO A 275 20.27 3.21 21.87
C PRO A 275 21.47 2.57 22.55
N ALA A 276 21.30 2.01 23.76
CA ALA A 276 22.38 1.35 24.49
C ALA A 276 22.70 -0.10 24.05
N ALA A 277 21.86 -0.71 23.20
CA ALA A 277 22.03 -2.12 22.82
C ALA A 277 23.25 -2.36 21.92
N SER A 278 23.88 -3.53 22.02
CA SER A 278 24.96 -3.91 21.10
C SER A 278 24.42 -4.20 19.69
N LEU A 279 25.26 -4.11 18.65
CA LEU A 279 24.86 -4.49 17.28
C LEU A 279 24.35 -5.94 17.23
N SER A 280 25.01 -6.86 17.93
CA SER A 280 24.59 -8.27 18.02
C SER A 280 23.18 -8.40 18.61
N THR A 281 22.90 -7.66 19.70
CA THR A 281 21.59 -7.64 20.34
C THR A 281 20.49 -7.10 19.42
N LEU A 282 20.78 -6.03 18.67
CA LEU A 282 19.83 -5.47 17.71
C LEU A 282 19.53 -6.44 16.56
N LEU A 283 20.56 -7.08 16.02
CA LEU A 283 20.41 -8.08 14.96
C LEU A 283 19.61 -9.29 15.45
N ASP A 284 19.86 -9.77 16.66
CA ASP A 284 19.07 -10.87 17.23
C ASP A 284 17.62 -10.49 17.52
N ASN A 285 17.32 -9.22 17.83
CA ASN A 285 15.95 -8.74 17.96
C ASN A 285 15.16 -8.80 16.65
N LEU A 286 15.79 -8.91 15.48
CA LEU A 286 15.10 -9.18 14.21
C LEU A 286 14.40 -10.56 14.21
N LYS A 287 14.79 -11.48 15.10
CA LYS A 287 14.14 -12.80 15.28
C LYS A 287 12.94 -12.78 16.24
N ALA A 288 12.65 -11.63 16.85
CA ALA A 288 11.69 -11.54 17.94
C ALA A 288 10.25 -11.87 17.50
N ASP A 289 9.49 -12.51 18.38
CA ASP A 289 8.06 -12.81 18.22
C ASP A 289 7.15 -11.60 18.50
N ASN A 290 7.69 -10.39 18.45
CA ASN A 290 6.90 -9.17 18.58
C ASN A 290 7.39 -8.09 17.60
N SER A 291 6.44 -7.38 17.01
CA SER A 291 6.70 -6.35 16.01
C SER A 291 7.50 -5.19 16.59
N PHE A 292 7.18 -4.76 17.82
CA PHE A 292 7.85 -3.64 18.49
C PHE A 292 9.37 -3.81 18.51
N TYR A 293 9.88 -4.98 18.92
CA TYR A 293 11.32 -5.24 18.97
C TYR A 293 11.96 -5.23 17.58
N ARG A 294 11.31 -5.88 16.60
CA ARG A 294 11.86 -5.93 15.23
C ARG A 294 11.93 -4.53 14.64
N ASP A 295 10.87 -3.74 14.78
CA ASP A 295 10.79 -2.42 14.18
C ASP A 295 11.73 -1.41 14.85
N HIS A 296 11.78 -1.38 16.19
CA HIS A 296 12.72 -0.51 16.90
C HIS A 296 14.19 -0.94 16.71
N ALA A 297 14.47 -2.25 16.59
CA ALA A 297 15.81 -2.72 16.22
C ALA A 297 16.21 -2.25 14.82
N LYS A 298 15.31 -2.33 13.82
CA LYS A 298 15.58 -1.82 12.47
C LYS A 298 15.82 -0.32 12.44
N ARG A 299 15.04 0.47 13.21
CA ARG A 299 15.25 1.93 13.36
C ARG A 299 16.64 2.24 13.89
N GLU A 300 17.03 1.58 14.97
CA GLU A 300 18.33 1.78 15.59
C GLU A 300 19.48 1.29 14.70
N LEU A 301 19.33 0.15 14.00
CA LEU A 301 20.30 -0.31 13.01
C LEU A 301 20.46 0.73 11.90
N LYS A 302 19.36 1.27 11.37
CA LYS A 302 19.39 2.33 10.36
C LYS A 302 20.17 3.56 10.85
N GLN A 303 19.93 3.99 12.10
CA GLN A 303 20.63 5.13 12.73
C GLN A 303 22.15 4.91 12.84
N ARG A 304 22.59 3.67 13.10
CA ARG A 304 24.03 3.32 13.16
C ARG A 304 24.73 3.35 11.80
N GLY A 305 23.96 3.35 10.71
CA GLY A 305 24.45 3.53 9.36
C GLY A 305 25.12 2.29 8.75
N ALA A 306 25.23 2.31 7.42
CA ALA A 306 25.62 1.15 6.62
C ALA A 306 27.02 0.62 6.95
N LYS A 307 27.97 1.53 7.24
CA LYS A 307 29.37 1.18 7.52
C LYS A 307 29.51 0.27 8.74
N ALA A 308 28.72 0.50 9.78
CA ALA A 308 28.76 -0.30 11.00
C ALA A 308 27.91 -1.58 10.87
N VAL A 309 26.76 -1.48 10.21
CA VAL A 309 25.74 -2.53 10.21
C VAL A 309 25.99 -3.62 9.18
N LEU A 310 26.33 -3.28 7.94
CA LEU A 310 26.38 -4.27 6.85
C LEU A 310 27.38 -5.42 7.11
N PRO A 311 28.60 -5.19 7.66
CA PRO A 311 29.50 -6.29 8.01
C PRO A 311 28.90 -7.21 9.08
N ALA A 312 28.35 -6.64 10.16
CA ALA A 312 27.75 -7.40 11.25
C ALA A 312 26.48 -8.16 10.80
N LEU A 313 25.68 -7.56 9.93
CA LEU A 313 24.49 -8.17 9.34
C LEU A 313 24.88 -9.38 8.46
N LYS A 314 25.94 -9.25 7.66
CA LYS A 314 26.45 -10.36 6.83
C LYS A 314 26.89 -11.54 7.68
N ASP A 315 27.64 -11.28 8.76
CA ASP A 315 28.07 -12.32 9.69
C ASP A 315 26.87 -12.96 10.40
N TRP A 316 25.89 -12.15 10.82
CA TRP A 316 24.66 -12.64 11.44
C TRP A 316 23.84 -13.53 10.48
N VAL A 317 23.66 -13.12 9.22
CA VAL A 317 22.99 -13.93 8.18
C VAL A 317 23.74 -15.25 7.95
N GLY A 318 25.07 -15.22 7.93
CA GLY A 318 25.92 -16.41 7.79
C GLY A 318 25.84 -17.37 8.98
N GLY A 319 25.45 -16.88 10.17
CA GLY A 319 25.27 -17.67 11.38
C GLY A 319 23.83 -18.15 11.63
N LEU A 320 22.88 -17.84 10.75
CA LEU A 320 21.50 -18.31 10.89
C LEU A 320 21.38 -19.82 10.68
N ASP A 321 20.56 -20.48 11.49
CA ASP A 321 20.20 -21.88 11.31
C ASP A 321 19.29 -22.04 10.09
N THR A 322 19.78 -22.73 9.06
CA THR A 322 19.05 -22.97 7.82
C THR A 322 17.91 -23.98 7.98
N ALA A 323 17.89 -24.73 9.08
CA ALA A 323 16.80 -25.66 9.41
C ALA A 323 15.67 -25.00 10.21
N ASP A 324 15.84 -23.76 10.68
CA ASP A 324 14.78 -23.03 11.38
C ASP A 324 13.61 -22.76 10.40
N PRO A 325 12.35 -23.10 10.75
CA PRO A 325 11.20 -22.85 9.88
C PRO A 325 10.97 -21.36 9.55
N ARG A 326 11.56 -20.44 10.32
CA ARG A 326 11.52 -18.99 10.09
C ARG A 326 12.78 -18.45 9.41
N TYR A 327 13.67 -19.31 8.93
CA TYR A 327 14.92 -18.91 8.28
C TYR A 327 14.70 -17.83 7.21
N GLU A 328 13.76 -18.03 6.29
CA GLU A 328 13.46 -17.03 5.24
C GLU A 328 12.82 -15.75 5.78
N ASN A 329 12.12 -15.80 6.92
CA ASN A 329 11.65 -14.60 7.61
C ASN A 329 12.82 -13.76 8.12
N TYR A 330 13.83 -14.40 8.72
CA TYR A 330 15.04 -13.70 9.18
C TYR A 330 15.82 -13.09 8.01
N LEU A 331 15.91 -13.79 6.88
CA LEU A 331 16.49 -13.25 5.65
C LEU A 331 15.71 -12.05 5.13
N SER A 332 14.38 -12.05 5.24
CA SER A 332 13.54 -10.92 4.84
C SER A 332 13.78 -9.69 5.71
N GLU A 333 13.91 -9.87 7.03
CA GLU A 333 14.28 -8.79 7.95
C GLU A 333 15.67 -8.23 7.63
N ALA A 334 16.65 -9.09 7.32
CA ALA A 334 17.97 -8.64 6.86
C ALA A 334 17.89 -7.85 5.55
N LEU A 335 17.10 -8.31 4.57
CA LEU A 335 16.90 -7.60 3.32
C LEU A 335 16.31 -6.20 3.56
N TRP A 336 15.30 -6.07 4.44
CA TRP A 336 14.76 -4.76 4.80
C TRP A 336 15.74 -3.85 5.53
N VAL A 337 16.64 -4.38 6.37
CA VAL A 337 17.72 -3.58 6.96
C VAL A 337 18.62 -3.01 5.85
N THR A 338 18.99 -3.83 4.86
CA THR A 338 19.82 -3.37 3.73
C THR A 338 19.10 -2.31 2.89
N GLN A 339 17.79 -2.46 2.69
CA GLN A 339 16.94 -1.47 2.00
C GLN A 339 16.79 -0.17 2.80
N ALA A 340 16.62 -0.26 4.12
CA ALA A 340 16.52 0.91 5.00
C ALA A 340 17.81 1.75 4.98
N LEU A 341 18.95 1.11 4.71
CA LEU A 341 20.27 1.71 4.57
C LEU A 341 20.59 2.19 3.13
N ASP A 342 19.64 2.10 2.19
CA ASP A 342 19.82 2.37 0.75
C ASP A 342 20.96 1.55 0.11
N GLN A 343 21.22 0.35 0.61
CA GLN A 343 22.31 -0.55 0.18
C GLN A 343 21.80 -1.99 0.05
N VAL A 344 20.77 -2.19 -0.78
CA VAL A 344 20.10 -3.50 -0.97
C VAL A 344 21.11 -4.61 -1.28
N ASP A 345 21.06 -5.70 -0.52
CA ASP A 345 21.82 -6.92 -0.79
C ASP A 345 21.17 -7.70 -1.94
N TYR A 346 21.59 -7.43 -3.18
CA TYR A 346 21.04 -8.08 -4.36
C TYR A 346 21.27 -9.60 -4.41
N PRO A 347 22.43 -10.17 -4.01
CA PRO A 347 22.56 -11.62 -3.86
C PRO A 347 21.53 -12.25 -2.91
N LEU A 348 21.25 -11.61 -1.78
CA LEU A 348 20.20 -12.06 -0.86
C LEU A 348 18.81 -11.92 -1.49
N LEU A 349 18.53 -10.80 -2.16
CA LEU A 349 17.28 -10.57 -2.87
C LEU A 349 17.03 -11.64 -3.94
N GLU A 350 18.05 -11.95 -4.75
CA GLU A 350 18.01 -12.99 -5.80
C GLU A 350 17.64 -14.35 -5.22
N LYS A 351 18.18 -14.70 -4.04
CA LYS A 351 17.81 -15.93 -3.31
C LYS A 351 16.34 -15.92 -2.89
N LEU A 352 15.83 -14.80 -2.37
CA LEU A 352 14.44 -14.70 -1.90
C LEU A 352 13.43 -14.68 -3.05
N LEU A 353 13.80 -14.15 -4.21
CA LEU A 353 12.99 -14.25 -5.43
C LEU A 353 12.79 -15.70 -5.90
N ASP A 354 13.66 -16.63 -5.51
CA ASP A 354 13.57 -18.06 -5.85
C ASP A 354 12.94 -18.92 -4.73
N SER A 355 12.42 -18.29 -3.66
CA SER A 355 11.76 -19.01 -2.55
C SER A 355 10.51 -19.77 -3.01
N GLU A 356 10.25 -20.95 -2.43
CA GLU A 356 8.98 -21.66 -2.64
C GLU A 356 7.77 -20.92 -2.04
N ASN A 357 8.00 -20.15 -0.98
CA ASN A 357 6.99 -19.35 -0.30
C ASN A 357 6.69 -18.08 -1.10
N PHE A 358 5.50 -18.01 -1.68
CA PHE A 358 5.10 -16.86 -2.50
C PHE A 358 5.08 -15.53 -1.74
N LYS A 359 4.93 -15.54 -0.40
CA LYS A 359 4.96 -14.31 0.41
C LYS A 359 6.36 -13.72 0.46
N ILE A 360 7.39 -14.59 0.49
CA ILE A 360 8.80 -14.19 0.41
C ILE A 360 9.12 -13.65 -0.99
N ARG A 361 8.67 -14.34 -2.05
CA ARG A 361 8.85 -13.83 -3.42
C ARG A 361 8.18 -12.47 -3.62
N ALA A 362 6.92 -12.31 -3.20
CA ALA A 362 6.21 -11.04 -3.30
C ALA A 362 6.92 -9.90 -2.54
N LEU A 363 7.41 -10.18 -1.33
CA LEU A 363 8.23 -9.25 -0.55
C LEU A 363 9.50 -8.86 -1.31
N ALA A 364 10.24 -9.83 -1.87
CA ALA A 364 11.48 -9.57 -2.60
C ALA A 364 11.23 -8.75 -3.88
N VAL A 365 10.13 -9.01 -4.60
CA VAL A 365 9.72 -8.18 -5.75
C VAL A 365 9.42 -6.75 -5.30
N ARG A 366 8.73 -6.55 -4.19
CA ARG A 366 8.43 -5.22 -3.66
C ARG A 366 9.68 -4.41 -3.32
N VAL A 367 10.75 -5.04 -2.86
CA VAL A 367 12.03 -4.35 -2.60
C VAL A 367 12.57 -3.69 -3.88
N LEU A 368 12.33 -4.28 -5.05
CA LEU A 368 12.77 -3.73 -6.34
C LEU A 368 11.95 -2.50 -6.78
N GLU A 369 10.75 -2.29 -6.24
CA GLU A 369 9.85 -1.20 -6.65
C GLU A 369 10.45 0.19 -6.44
N GLU A 370 11.30 0.35 -5.43
CA GLU A 370 11.79 1.65 -5.02
C GLU A 370 12.89 2.21 -5.95
N ARG A 371 13.84 1.36 -6.38
CA ARG A 371 14.95 1.72 -7.27
C ARG A 371 15.20 0.60 -8.30
N PRO A 372 14.22 0.27 -9.15
CA PRO A 372 14.27 -0.93 -10.00
C PRO A 372 15.47 -0.91 -10.96
N THR A 373 15.90 0.28 -11.40
CA THR A 373 17.04 0.47 -12.32
C THR A 373 18.41 0.17 -11.70
N ARG A 374 18.52 0.06 -10.36
CA ARG A 374 19.77 -0.33 -9.70
C ARG A 374 20.01 -1.85 -9.71
N PHE A 375 19.01 -2.64 -10.10
CA PHE A 375 19.10 -4.09 -10.18
C PHE A 375 19.32 -4.53 -11.63
N ALA A 376 20.50 -5.10 -11.92
CA ALA A 376 20.92 -5.39 -13.29
C ALA A 376 19.99 -6.36 -14.04
N SER A 377 19.46 -7.37 -13.34
CA SER A 377 18.62 -8.43 -13.91
C SER A 377 17.12 -8.09 -13.91
N ILE A 378 16.74 -6.81 -13.82
CA ILE A 378 15.36 -6.40 -13.54
C ILE A 378 14.34 -6.97 -14.54
N TYR A 379 14.60 -6.86 -15.84
CA TYR A 379 13.68 -7.37 -16.87
C TYR A 379 13.61 -8.90 -16.86
N ASP A 380 14.74 -9.59 -16.73
CA ASP A 380 14.79 -11.05 -16.67
C ASP A 380 14.02 -11.61 -15.46
N ARG A 381 14.14 -10.97 -14.30
CA ARG A 381 13.38 -11.38 -13.11
C ARG A 381 11.90 -11.01 -13.26
N MET A 382 11.56 -9.80 -13.73
CA MET A 382 10.16 -9.42 -13.92
C MET A 382 9.44 -10.28 -14.96
N ALA A 383 10.14 -10.72 -16.02
CA ALA A 383 9.61 -11.65 -17.00
C ALA A 383 9.23 -13.03 -16.41
N LYS A 384 9.85 -13.42 -15.28
CA LYS A 384 9.47 -14.61 -14.50
C LYS A 384 8.36 -14.30 -13.49
N MET A 385 8.44 -13.14 -12.81
CA MET A 385 7.51 -12.80 -11.73
C MET A 385 6.11 -12.41 -12.24
N ILE A 386 6.01 -11.82 -13.44
CA ILE A 386 4.72 -11.45 -14.04
C ILE A 386 3.87 -12.66 -14.45
N VAL A 387 4.50 -13.83 -14.58
CA VAL A 387 3.86 -15.13 -14.87
C VAL A 387 3.94 -16.10 -13.69
N ASP A 388 4.19 -15.61 -12.47
CA ASP A 388 4.28 -16.45 -11.28
C ASP A 388 2.94 -17.13 -10.96
N ARG A 389 3.01 -18.38 -10.47
CA ARG A 389 1.84 -19.16 -10.04
C ARG A 389 0.97 -18.43 -9.01
N ALA A 390 1.57 -17.61 -8.16
CA ALA A 390 0.89 -16.86 -7.13
C ALA A 390 0.45 -15.47 -7.66
N PRO A 391 -0.86 -15.17 -7.68
CA PRO A 391 -1.37 -13.88 -8.17
C PRO A 391 -0.78 -12.67 -7.43
N ARG A 392 -0.43 -12.80 -6.13
CA ARG A 392 0.19 -11.72 -5.36
C ARG A 392 1.58 -11.33 -5.89
N VAL A 393 2.38 -12.31 -6.32
CA VAL A 393 3.70 -12.04 -6.91
C VAL A 393 3.55 -11.30 -8.23
N ARG A 394 2.57 -11.70 -9.05
CA ARG A 394 2.23 -11.00 -10.30
C ARG A 394 1.82 -9.55 -10.02
N ASN A 395 1.02 -9.30 -8.99
CA ASN A 395 0.60 -7.93 -8.62
C ASN A 395 1.77 -7.04 -8.22
N GLU A 396 2.73 -7.55 -7.44
CA GLU A 396 3.96 -6.81 -7.11
C GLU A 396 4.83 -6.57 -8.36
N ALA A 397 4.92 -7.54 -9.27
CA ALA A 397 5.67 -7.40 -10.51
C ALA A 397 5.09 -6.29 -11.40
N ILE A 398 3.76 -6.15 -11.47
CA ILE A 398 3.11 -5.04 -12.17
C ILE A 398 3.58 -3.68 -11.59
N GLN A 399 3.69 -3.55 -10.27
CA GLN A 399 4.10 -2.28 -9.65
C GLN A 399 5.55 -1.91 -10.00
N VAL A 400 6.44 -2.90 -10.04
CA VAL A 400 7.83 -2.71 -10.47
C VAL A 400 7.90 -2.33 -11.94
N LEU A 401 7.20 -3.06 -12.82
CA LEU A 401 7.19 -2.81 -14.26
C LEU A 401 6.63 -1.42 -14.60
N ARG A 402 5.52 -1.03 -13.97
CA ARG A 402 4.93 0.31 -14.13
C ARG A 402 5.94 1.43 -13.83
N LYS A 403 6.79 1.26 -12.81
CA LYS A 403 7.80 2.26 -12.43
C LYS A 403 9.02 2.33 -13.35
N LEU A 404 9.31 1.27 -14.12
CA LEU A 404 10.44 1.29 -15.06
C LEU A 404 10.19 2.28 -16.21
N ASN A 405 8.94 2.49 -16.60
CA ASN A 405 8.54 3.44 -17.63
C ASN A 405 9.27 3.22 -18.98
N THR A 406 9.31 1.97 -19.46
CA THR A 406 9.95 1.57 -20.72
C THR A 406 9.05 0.69 -21.58
N GLU A 407 9.35 0.62 -22.88
CA GLU A 407 8.62 -0.24 -23.83
C GLU A 407 8.67 -1.72 -23.41
N GLU A 408 9.85 -2.17 -22.96
CA GLU A 408 10.03 -3.54 -22.47
C GLU A 408 9.13 -3.81 -21.25
N ALA A 409 8.99 -2.84 -20.35
CA ALA A 409 8.09 -2.99 -19.21
C ALA A 409 6.62 -3.09 -19.64
N ALA A 410 6.20 -2.29 -20.63
CA ALA A 410 4.85 -2.37 -21.19
C ALA A 410 4.58 -3.74 -21.85
N LYS A 411 5.55 -4.28 -22.59
CA LYS A 411 5.45 -5.64 -23.19
C LYS A 411 5.38 -6.73 -22.15
N LEU A 412 6.11 -6.60 -21.04
CA LEU A 412 6.08 -7.59 -19.98
C LEU A 412 4.80 -7.54 -19.17
N VAL A 413 4.26 -6.36 -18.86
CA VAL A 413 3.13 -6.22 -17.92
C VAL A 413 1.85 -6.87 -18.46
N VAL A 414 1.59 -6.77 -19.77
CA VAL A 414 0.41 -7.36 -20.42
C VAL A 414 0.41 -8.89 -20.38
N ARG A 415 1.56 -9.54 -20.19
CA ARG A 415 1.66 -11.01 -20.05
C ARG A 415 0.93 -11.55 -18.83
N VAL A 416 0.50 -10.69 -17.91
CA VAL A 416 -0.38 -11.11 -16.81
C VAL A 416 -1.74 -11.63 -17.31
N LEU A 417 -2.18 -11.21 -18.51
CA LEU A 417 -3.39 -11.68 -19.19
C LEU A 417 -3.33 -13.16 -19.59
N ASP A 418 -2.14 -13.77 -19.62
CA ASP A 418 -1.98 -15.22 -19.82
C ASP A 418 -2.56 -16.06 -18.65
N TYR A 419 -3.00 -15.40 -17.58
CA TYR A 419 -3.49 -16.02 -16.36
C TYR A 419 -4.80 -15.36 -15.90
N PRO A 420 -5.61 -16.06 -15.09
CA PRO A 420 -6.80 -15.46 -14.50
C PRO A 420 -6.46 -14.19 -13.71
N LEU A 421 -7.26 -13.16 -13.94
CA LEU A 421 -7.22 -11.89 -13.22
C LEU A 421 -8.24 -11.91 -12.08
N ASP A 422 -7.82 -11.39 -10.92
CA ASP A 422 -8.71 -10.95 -9.86
C ASP A 422 -8.83 -9.42 -9.87
N GLU A 423 -9.68 -8.86 -9.00
CA GLU A 423 -9.93 -7.40 -8.96
C GLU A 423 -8.64 -6.57 -8.86
N ASN A 424 -7.66 -6.98 -8.03
CA ASN A 424 -6.44 -6.19 -7.88
C ASN A 424 -5.53 -6.32 -9.11
N LEU A 425 -5.41 -7.51 -9.70
CA LEU A 425 -4.60 -7.70 -10.91
C LEU A 425 -5.18 -6.95 -12.10
N ASP A 426 -6.50 -7.03 -12.26
CA ASP A 426 -7.25 -6.33 -13.31
C ASP A 426 -7.17 -4.79 -13.15
N PHE A 427 -7.25 -4.29 -11.91
CA PHE A 427 -7.00 -2.88 -11.62
C PHE A 427 -5.53 -2.49 -11.86
N SER A 428 -4.57 -3.28 -11.36
CA SER A 428 -3.14 -2.97 -11.46
C SER A 428 -2.68 -2.95 -12.91
N LEU A 429 -3.14 -3.89 -13.74
CA LEU A 429 -2.84 -3.91 -15.16
C LEU A 429 -3.43 -2.69 -15.86
N TRP A 430 -4.71 -2.38 -15.60
CA TRP A 430 -5.37 -1.18 -16.13
C TRP A 430 -4.58 0.09 -15.79
N ASN A 431 -4.21 0.26 -14.52
CA ASN A 431 -3.47 1.43 -14.05
C ASN A 431 -2.05 1.49 -14.64
N ALA A 432 -1.38 0.34 -14.80
CA ALA A 432 -0.07 0.27 -15.43
C ALA A 432 -0.11 0.68 -16.90
N MET A 433 -1.05 0.13 -17.69
CA MET A 433 -1.18 0.48 -19.11
C MET A 433 -1.59 1.94 -19.31
N ARG A 434 -2.44 2.47 -18.43
CA ARG A 434 -2.78 3.90 -18.42
C ARG A 434 -1.56 4.80 -18.18
N GLN A 435 -0.72 4.46 -17.21
CA GLN A 435 0.47 5.26 -16.90
C GLN A 435 1.59 5.12 -17.94
N LEU A 436 1.68 3.96 -18.59
CA LEU A 436 2.67 3.69 -19.64
C LEU A 436 2.20 4.13 -21.03
N LYS A 437 1.03 4.77 -21.17
CA LYS A 437 0.44 5.19 -22.45
C LYS A 437 1.45 5.89 -23.36
N GLU A 438 2.11 6.91 -22.85
CA GLU A 438 3.08 7.73 -23.60
C GLU A 438 4.32 6.92 -24.05
N ILE A 439 4.50 5.71 -23.52
CA ILE A 439 5.58 4.80 -23.90
C ILE A 439 5.11 3.78 -24.95
N TRP A 440 3.96 3.12 -24.73
CA TRP A 440 3.55 2.01 -25.59
C TRP A 440 2.74 2.46 -26.82
N LEU A 441 1.91 3.51 -26.71
CA LEU A 441 1.00 3.90 -27.78
C LEU A 441 1.75 4.35 -29.05
N PRO A 442 2.77 5.23 -28.99
CA PRO A 442 3.51 5.65 -30.18
C PRO A 442 4.24 4.50 -30.89
N SER A 443 4.55 3.42 -30.16
CA SER A 443 5.21 2.23 -30.71
C SER A 443 4.20 1.25 -31.31
N ALA A 444 3.02 1.12 -30.69
CA ALA A 444 1.90 0.36 -31.26
C ALA A 444 1.33 1.02 -32.54
N GLU A 445 1.35 2.34 -32.65
CA GLU A 445 0.94 3.05 -33.88
C GLU A 445 1.87 2.76 -35.08
N LYS A 446 3.17 2.51 -34.80
CA LYS A 446 4.16 2.17 -35.83
C LYS A 446 4.16 0.69 -36.16
N ASP A 447 3.92 -0.14 -35.16
CA ASP A 447 3.85 -1.60 -35.26
C ASP A 447 2.63 -2.08 -34.47
N PRO A 448 1.49 -2.31 -35.13
CA PRO A 448 0.28 -2.78 -34.45
C PRO A 448 0.44 -4.15 -33.76
N LEU A 449 1.51 -4.90 -34.06
CA LEU A 449 1.88 -6.13 -33.37
C LEU A 449 2.97 -5.91 -32.31
N PHE A 450 3.14 -4.68 -31.80
CA PHE A 450 4.12 -4.32 -30.78
C PHE A 450 4.09 -5.24 -29.55
N PHE A 451 2.90 -5.66 -29.11
CA PHE A 451 2.71 -6.59 -27.99
C PHE A 451 2.81 -8.08 -28.40
N GLY A 452 2.95 -8.38 -29.68
CA GLY A 452 2.96 -9.72 -30.26
C GLY A 452 1.62 -10.12 -30.90
N ALA A 453 1.51 -11.40 -31.27
CA ALA A 453 0.36 -11.92 -32.01
C ALA A 453 -0.91 -12.14 -31.17
N ASN A 454 -0.80 -12.14 -29.83
CA ASN A 454 -1.96 -12.20 -28.95
C ASN A 454 -2.61 -10.81 -28.89
N LEU A 455 -3.64 -10.58 -29.71
CA LEU A 455 -4.27 -9.26 -29.82
C LEU A 455 -5.02 -8.84 -28.54
N GLU A 456 -5.31 -9.77 -27.63
CA GLU A 456 -5.89 -9.42 -26.32
C GLU A 456 -5.02 -8.42 -25.56
N TYR A 457 -3.69 -8.49 -25.73
CA TYR A 457 -2.77 -7.51 -25.12
C TYR A 457 -2.99 -6.10 -25.65
N LEU A 458 -3.17 -5.95 -26.96
CA LEU A 458 -3.45 -4.66 -27.57
C LEU A 458 -4.85 -4.18 -27.19
N LEU A 459 -5.86 -5.03 -27.31
CA LEU A 459 -7.26 -4.70 -26.99
C LEU A 459 -7.40 -4.24 -25.55
N PHE A 460 -6.82 -4.95 -24.58
CA PHE A 460 -6.81 -4.53 -23.19
C PHE A 460 -6.11 -3.18 -23.01
N SER A 461 -4.94 -2.99 -23.64
CA SER A 461 -4.15 -1.77 -23.51
C SER A 461 -4.92 -0.54 -24.01
N ILE A 462 -5.64 -0.67 -25.13
CA ILE A 462 -6.51 0.37 -25.68
C ILE A 462 -7.69 0.64 -24.73
N ARG A 463 -8.35 -0.40 -24.20
CA ARG A 463 -9.44 -0.23 -23.22
C ARG A 463 -8.99 0.53 -21.97
N ALA A 464 -7.74 0.31 -21.53
CA ALA A 464 -7.19 0.92 -20.32
C ALA A 464 -6.90 2.42 -20.45
N VAL A 465 -6.79 2.95 -21.66
CA VAL A 465 -6.56 4.39 -21.89
C VAL A 465 -7.85 5.03 -22.41
N GLU A 466 -8.35 6.04 -21.72
CA GLU A 466 -9.55 6.79 -22.12
C GLU A 466 -9.22 7.82 -23.20
N ASP A 467 -8.62 7.35 -24.28
CA ASP A 467 -8.20 8.19 -25.40
C ASP A 467 -8.73 7.61 -26.71
N ALA A 468 -9.47 8.43 -27.45
CA ALA A 468 -9.98 8.06 -28.77
C ALA A 468 -8.84 7.79 -29.76
N GLU A 469 -7.69 8.46 -29.62
CA GLU A 469 -6.53 8.25 -30.49
C GLU A 469 -5.89 6.86 -30.27
N ALA A 470 -6.11 6.24 -29.11
CA ALA A 470 -5.53 4.94 -28.79
C ALA A 470 -6.04 3.80 -29.68
N VAL A 471 -7.14 4.00 -30.42
CA VAL A 471 -7.71 2.99 -31.32
C VAL A 471 -6.93 2.86 -32.64
N ALA A 472 -6.05 3.81 -32.97
CA ALA A 472 -5.36 3.86 -34.27
C ALA A 472 -4.58 2.59 -34.65
N PRO A 473 -3.83 1.91 -33.75
CA PRO A 473 -3.20 0.63 -34.06
C PRO A 473 -4.21 -0.46 -34.44
N LEU A 474 -5.37 -0.48 -33.78
CA LEU A 474 -6.43 -1.45 -34.05
C LEU A 474 -7.13 -1.16 -35.38
N GLU A 475 -7.37 0.12 -35.71
CA GLU A 475 -7.88 0.52 -37.03
C GLU A 475 -6.94 0.06 -38.16
N ALA A 476 -5.62 0.18 -37.96
CA ALA A 476 -4.63 -0.29 -38.94
C ALA A 476 -4.75 -1.81 -39.17
N LEU A 477 -4.80 -2.62 -38.09
CA LEU A 477 -4.97 -4.07 -38.19
C LEU A 477 -6.29 -4.46 -38.86
N TRP A 478 -7.38 -3.75 -38.57
CA TRP A 478 -8.69 -4.01 -39.18
C TRP A 478 -8.62 -3.80 -40.70
N ASN A 479 -8.07 -2.67 -41.14
CA ASN A 479 -7.95 -2.34 -42.56
C ASN A 479 -7.05 -3.31 -43.34
N GLU A 480 -6.06 -3.92 -42.68
CA GLU A 480 -5.17 -4.93 -43.27
C GLU A 480 -5.76 -6.35 -43.24
N GLY A 481 -6.92 -6.55 -42.61
CA GLY A 481 -7.52 -7.87 -42.40
C GLY A 481 -6.73 -8.74 -41.40
N GLY A 482 -5.92 -8.11 -40.54
CA GLY A 482 -5.00 -8.76 -39.60
C GLY A 482 -5.65 -9.29 -38.32
N ILE A 483 -6.98 -9.15 -38.16
CA ILE A 483 -7.70 -9.54 -36.94
C ILE A 483 -8.35 -10.92 -37.15
N SER A 484 -7.83 -11.93 -36.44
CA SER A 484 -8.38 -13.29 -36.45
C SER A 484 -9.78 -13.33 -35.83
N ALA A 485 -10.57 -14.34 -36.23
CA ALA A 485 -11.98 -14.44 -35.84
C ALA A 485 -12.22 -14.42 -34.32
N GLU A 486 -11.27 -14.94 -33.54
CA GLU A 486 -11.35 -14.98 -32.08
C GLU A 486 -11.33 -13.58 -31.43
N TYR A 487 -10.65 -12.60 -32.04
CA TYR A 487 -10.52 -11.24 -31.49
C TYR A 487 -11.52 -10.25 -32.12
N ARG A 488 -12.26 -10.65 -33.15
CA ARG A 488 -13.21 -9.76 -33.86
C ARG A 488 -14.26 -9.15 -32.95
N PRO A 489 -14.92 -9.90 -32.03
CA PRO A 489 -15.94 -9.30 -31.16
C PRO A 489 -15.39 -8.13 -30.35
N GLY A 490 -14.29 -8.34 -29.63
CA GLY A 490 -13.67 -7.30 -28.79
C GLY A 490 -13.06 -6.15 -29.60
N ALA A 491 -12.53 -6.43 -30.79
CA ALA A 491 -12.01 -5.42 -31.70
C ALA A 491 -13.12 -4.55 -32.28
N MET A 492 -14.20 -5.15 -32.77
CA MET A 492 -15.35 -4.44 -33.32
C MET A 492 -16.05 -3.59 -32.26
N GLU A 493 -16.16 -4.08 -31.02
CA GLU A 493 -16.70 -3.31 -29.90
C GLU A 493 -15.88 -2.03 -29.65
N LEU A 494 -14.56 -2.14 -29.61
CA LEU A 494 -13.67 -0.98 -29.43
C LEU A 494 -13.71 0.00 -30.61
N LEU A 495 -13.74 -0.53 -31.84
CA LEU A 495 -13.81 0.27 -33.06
C LEU A 495 -15.17 0.97 -33.19
N ALA A 496 -16.24 0.33 -32.72
CA ALA A 496 -17.57 0.94 -32.62
C ALA A 496 -17.61 2.05 -31.58
N GLU A 497 -17.04 1.83 -30.39
CA GLU A 497 -17.05 2.80 -29.30
C GLU A 497 -16.16 4.03 -29.60
N ARG A 498 -15.00 3.81 -30.22
CA ARG A 498 -13.90 4.82 -30.26
C ARG A 498 -13.36 5.12 -31.65
N GLY A 499 -13.72 4.33 -32.66
CA GLY A 499 -13.22 4.51 -34.02
C GLY A 499 -13.71 5.78 -34.69
N SER A 500 -13.08 6.14 -35.81
CA SER A 500 -13.57 7.22 -36.66
C SER A 500 -14.96 6.91 -37.22
N SER A 501 -15.71 7.93 -37.66
CA SER A 501 -17.05 7.73 -38.26
C SER A 501 -17.03 6.78 -39.46
N ARG A 502 -15.92 6.75 -40.19
CA ARG A 502 -15.70 5.80 -41.29
C ARG A 502 -15.50 4.38 -40.77
N MET A 503 -14.76 4.23 -39.68
CA MET A 503 -14.53 2.92 -39.05
C MET A 503 -15.82 2.37 -38.44
N MET A 504 -16.60 3.19 -37.72
CA MET A 504 -17.91 2.80 -37.19
C MET A 504 -18.86 2.32 -38.30
N ALA A 505 -18.86 2.98 -39.47
CA ALA A 505 -19.64 2.53 -40.62
C ALA A 505 -19.15 1.19 -41.18
N ALA A 506 -17.83 0.97 -41.26
CA ALA A 506 -17.25 -0.31 -41.68
C ALA A 506 -17.62 -1.45 -40.71
N VAL A 507 -17.51 -1.20 -39.39
CA VAL A 507 -17.92 -2.17 -38.36
C VAL A 507 -19.41 -2.53 -38.48
N LEU A 508 -20.28 -1.56 -38.80
CA LEU A 508 -21.70 -1.80 -39.02
C LEU A 508 -21.97 -2.66 -40.25
N GLU A 509 -21.22 -2.46 -41.34
CA GLU A 509 -21.32 -3.27 -42.57
C GLU A 509 -20.82 -4.71 -42.35
N ASP A 510 -19.83 -4.88 -41.48
CA ASP A 510 -19.15 -6.17 -41.21
C ASP A 510 -19.72 -6.94 -40.00
N LEU A 511 -20.90 -6.56 -39.48
CA LEU A 511 -21.55 -7.26 -38.36
C LEU A 511 -21.82 -8.75 -38.65
N ASP A 512 -21.91 -9.14 -39.92
CA ASP A 512 -22.07 -10.54 -40.34
C ASP A 512 -20.82 -11.40 -40.11
N LEU A 513 -19.67 -10.78 -39.83
CA LEU A 513 -18.43 -11.48 -39.43
C LEU A 513 -18.50 -12.04 -38.01
N LEU A 514 -19.48 -11.62 -37.21
CA LEU A 514 -19.73 -12.13 -35.86
C LEU A 514 -20.59 -13.39 -35.92
N GLY A 515 -20.13 -14.44 -35.21
CA GLY A 515 -20.81 -15.74 -35.18
C GLY A 515 -21.91 -15.86 -34.13
N ASP A 516 -21.98 -14.93 -33.18
CA ASP A 516 -22.91 -14.93 -32.04
C ASP A 516 -23.80 -13.68 -32.04
N ALA A 517 -25.09 -13.85 -31.77
CA ALA A 517 -26.05 -12.76 -31.64
C ALA A 517 -25.76 -11.85 -30.43
N GLU A 518 -25.18 -12.39 -29.35
CA GLU A 518 -24.80 -11.59 -28.19
C GLU A 518 -23.67 -10.61 -28.53
N ASP A 519 -22.68 -11.06 -29.30
CA ASP A 519 -21.60 -10.21 -29.80
C ASP A 519 -22.13 -9.11 -30.73
N VAL A 520 -23.04 -9.46 -31.64
CA VAL A 520 -23.69 -8.46 -32.51
C VAL A 520 -24.41 -7.40 -31.68
N VAL A 521 -25.14 -7.80 -30.64
CA VAL A 521 -25.84 -6.86 -29.75
C VAL A 521 -24.86 -6.00 -28.96
N ALA A 522 -23.72 -6.54 -28.52
CA ALA A 522 -22.69 -5.79 -27.82
C ALA A 522 -22.09 -4.69 -28.72
N VAL A 523 -21.67 -5.05 -29.93
CA VAL A 523 -21.14 -4.09 -30.92
C VAL A 523 -22.19 -3.05 -31.30
N PHE A 524 -23.44 -3.47 -31.50
CA PHE A 524 -24.52 -2.54 -31.83
C PHE A 524 -24.87 -1.57 -30.68
N ARG A 525 -24.59 -1.92 -29.42
CA ARG A 525 -24.73 -0.99 -28.28
C ARG A 525 -23.56 -0.01 -28.17
N ALA A 526 -22.39 -0.39 -28.68
CA ALA A 526 -21.20 0.46 -28.70
C ALA A 526 -21.28 1.54 -29.80
N LEU A 527 -21.96 1.25 -30.92
CA LEU A 527 -22.36 2.20 -31.97
C LEU A 527 -23.48 3.14 -31.49
#